data_AF-A0A6L7G4C8-F1
#
_entry.id   AF-A0A6L7G4C8-F1
#
_cell.length_a   1.000
_cell.length_b   1.000
_cell.length_c   1.000
_cell.angle_alpha   90.00
_cell.angle_beta   90.00
_cell.angle_gamma   90.00
#
_symmetry.space_group_name_H-M   'P 1'
#
loop_
_entity.id
_entity.type
_entity.pdbx_description
1 polymer ?
#
loop_
_entity_poly.entity_id
_entity_poly.type
_entity_poly.pdbx_seq_one_letter_code
_entity_poly.pdbx_strand_id
1 'polypeptide(L)' 'MIPDLTNPLWRDALKSSSALAGASLATRMVVARLRVRVSNDPGQLADAARELHDYFVGNRNAVGEIAAL' A
#
# COMPACT_ATOMS: atom_id res chain seq x y z
N MET A 1 -3.08 -8.73 11.60
CA MET A 1 -4.49 -8.61 11.15
C MET A 1 -4.52 -7.57 10.04
N ILE A 2 -5.23 -7.82 8.94
CA ILE A 2 -5.28 -6.89 7.81
C ILE A 2 -6.39 -5.86 8.10
N PRO A 3 -6.09 -4.54 8.09
CA PRO A 3 -7.09 -3.51 8.27
C PRO A 3 -8.10 -3.50 7.12
N ASP A 4 -9.35 -3.13 7.42
CA ASP A 4 -10.38 -2.96 6.41
C ASP A 4 -9.97 -1.95 5.32
N LEU A 5 -10.50 -2.09 4.10
CA LEU A 5 -10.22 -1.19 2.98
C LEU A 5 -10.59 0.27 3.28
N THR A 6 -11.56 0.50 4.16
CA THR A 6 -11.97 1.85 4.59
C THR A 6 -10.93 2.55 5.46
N ASN A 7 -9.94 1.82 5.99
CA ASN A 7 -8.92 2.37 6.86
C ASN A 7 -8.08 3.44 6.14
N PRO A 8 -7.89 4.64 6.73
CA PRO A 8 -7.10 5.72 6.12
C PRO A 8 -5.64 5.33 5.85
N LEU A 9 -5.09 4.34 6.57
CA LEU A 9 -3.73 3.83 6.41
C LEU A 9 -3.37 3.52 4.95
N TRP A 10 -4.30 2.95 4.18
CA TRP A 10 -4.05 2.63 2.76
C TRP A 10 -3.83 3.88 1.90
N ARG A 11 -4.62 4.93 2.16
CA ARG A 11 -4.50 6.19 1.41
C ARG A 11 -3.27 6.96 1.85
N ASP A 12 -2.98 6.95 3.15
CA ASP A 12 -1.81 7.62 3.72
C ASP A 12 -0.52 6.94 3.24
N ALA A 13 -0.48 5.62 3.17
CA ALA A 13 0.64 4.87 2.59
C ALA A 13 0.92 5.25 1.13
N LEU A 14 -0.13 5.56 0.35
CA LEU A 14 -0.03 5.94 -1.06
C LEU A 14 0.25 7.43 -1.28
N LYS A 15 -0.03 8.29 -0.30
CA LYS A 15 0.26 9.74 -0.35
C LYS A 15 1.57 10.09 0.32
N SER A 16 1.98 9.31 1.32
CA SER A 16 3.20 9.51 2.07
C SER A 16 4.41 9.19 1.22
N SER A 17 5.49 9.94 1.40
CA SER A 17 6.81 9.61 0.84
C SER A 17 7.65 8.79 1.82
N SER A 18 7.05 8.24 2.88
CA SER A 18 7.77 7.48 3.91
C SER A 18 8.48 6.28 3.28
N ALA A 19 9.75 6.11 3.67
CA ALA A 19 10.54 4.97 3.27
C ALA A 19 10.04 3.73 4.04
N LEU A 20 9.51 2.76 3.30
CA LEU A 20 9.06 1.45 3.81
C LEU A 20 10.26 0.56 4.17
N ALA A 21 11.19 1.08 4.99
CA ALA A 21 12.48 0.46 5.26
C ALA A 21 12.35 -0.90 5.97
N GLY A 22 11.24 -1.14 6.68
CA GLY A 22 10.92 -2.42 7.32
C GLY A 22 10.13 -3.39 6.44
N ALA A 23 9.76 -3.02 5.20
CA ALA A 23 9.01 -3.88 4.29
C ALA A 23 9.93 -4.56 3.26
N SER A 24 9.51 -5.73 2.79
CA SER A 24 10.18 -6.47 1.73
C SER A 24 10.29 -5.66 0.44
N LEU A 25 11.26 -6.05 -0.39
CA LEU A 25 11.45 -5.45 -1.71
C LEU A 25 10.18 -5.53 -2.56
N ALA A 26 9.42 -6.63 -2.46
CA ALA A 26 8.17 -6.82 -3.19
C ALA A 26 7.12 -5.77 -2.78
N THR A 27 6.87 -5.62 -1.48
CA THR A 27 5.95 -4.60 -0.95
C THR A 27 6.40 -3.19 -1.31
N ARG A 28 7.70 -2.91 -1.20
CA ARG A 28 8.28 -1.62 -1.61
C ARG A 28 8.03 -1.32 -3.08
N MET A 29 8.21 -2.30 -3.97
CA MET A 29 7.95 -2.14 -5.40
C MET A 29 6.47 -1.91 -5.69
N VAL A 30 5.57 -2.67 -5.05
CA VAL A 30 4.11 -2.51 -5.20
C VAL A 30 3.68 -1.12 -4.76
N VAL A 31 4.05 -0.70 -3.54
CA VAL A 31 3.68 0.61 -3.03
C VAL A 31 4.28 1.73 -3.88
N ALA A 32 5.55 1.62 -4.30
CA ALA A 32 6.16 2.62 -5.17
C ALA A 32 5.43 2.76 -6.52
N ARG A 33 5.08 1.63 -7.16
CA ARG A 33 4.29 1.62 -8.40
C ARG A 33 2.92 2.27 -8.20
N LEU A 34 2.25 1.96 -7.09
CA LEU A 34 0.94 2.54 -6.77
C LEU A 34 1.03 4.03 -6.45
N ARG A 35 2.07 4.49 -5.72
CA ARG A 35 2.35 5.90 -5.46
C ARG A 35 2.54 6.69 -6.76
N VAL A 36 3.32 6.15 -7.70
CA VAL A 36 3.51 6.77 -9.03
C VAL A 36 2.20 6.85 -9.80
N ARG A 37 1.39 5.78 -9.77
CA ARG A 37 0.07 5.74 -10.42
C ARG A 37 -0.86 6.83 -9.86
N VAL A 38 -0.94 6.95 -8.54
CA VAL A 38 -1.76 7.97 -7.85
C VAL A 38 -1.21 9.38 -8.07
N SER A 39 0.11 9.53 -8.18
CA SER A 39 0.74 10.83 -8.45
C SER A 39 0.46 11.32 -9.87
N ASN A 40 0.42 10.40 -10.85
CA ASN A 40 0.05 10.71 -12.23
C ASN A 40 -1.46 10.92 -12.39
N ASP A 41 -2.27 10.16 -11.66
CA ASP A 41 -3.73 10.23 -11.69
C ASP A 41 -4.32 10.08 -10.28
N PRO A 42 -4.64 11.21 -9.62
CA PRO A 42 -5.22 11.22 -8.28
C PRO A 42 -6.58 10.53 -8.20
N GLY A 43 -7.29 10.39 -9.32
CA GLY A 43 -8.58 9.70 -9.39
C GLY A 43 -8.46 8.20 -9.09
N GLN A 44 -7.28 7.62 -9.28
CA GLN A 44 -7.03 6.19 -9.06
C GLN A 44 -6.62 5.85 -7.62
N LEU A 45 -6.66 6.80 -6.69
CA LEU A 45 -6.32 6.56 -5.28
C LEU A 45 -7.16 5.43 -4.66
N ALA A 46 -8.46 5.39 -4.95
CA ALA A 46 -9.36 4.36 -4.39
C ALA A 46 -9.04 2.96 -4.94
N ASP A 47 -8.77 2.85 -6.24
CA ASP A 47 -8.40 1.59 -6.86
C ASP A 47 -7.00 1.12 -6.45
N ALA A 48 -6.04 2.05 -6.31
CA ALA A 48 -4.72 1.76 -5.80
C ALA A 48 -4.75 1.29 -4.34
N ALA A 49 -5.60 1.88 -3.50
CA ALA A 49 -5.79 1.42 -2.12
C ALA A 49 -6.39 0.01 -2.06
N ARG A 50 -7.33 -0.32 -2.97
CA ARG A 50 -7.88 -1.67 -3.10
C ARG A 50 -6.83 -2.68 -3.56
N GLU A 51 -6.04 -2.32 -4.57
CA GLU A 51 -4.95 -3.16 -5.07
C GLU A 51 -3.90 -3.44 -3.98
N LEU A 52 -3.56 -2.43 -3.17
CA LEU A 52 -2.66 -2.59 -2.03
C LEU A 52 -3.23 -3.52 -0.96
N HIS A 53 -4.50 -3.34 -0.59
CA HIS A 53 -5.18 -4.22 0.36
C HIS A 53 -5.22 -5.68 -0.14
N ASP A 54 -5.64 -5.89 -1.38
CA ASP A 54 -5.75 -7.23 -1.98
C ASP A 54 -4.39 -7.91 -2.09
N TYR A 55 -3.31 -7.15 -2.34
CA TYR A 55 -1.95 -7.66 -2.27
C TYR A 55 -1.64 -8.26 -0.89
N PHE A 56 -1.96 -7.58 0.20
CA PHE A 56 -1.73 -8.12 1.55
C PHE A 56 -2.67 -9.28 1.90
N VAL A 57 -3.91 -9.27 1.40
CA VAL A 57 -4.85 -10.40 1.56
C VAL A 57 -4.32 -11.66 0.87
N GLY A 58 -3.78 -11.53 -0.34
CA GLY A 58 -3.17 -12.63 -1.08
C GLY A 58 -1.81 -13.07 -0.51
N ASN A 59 -1.06 -12.16 0.10
CA ASN A 59 0.29 -12.41 0.62
C ASN A 59 0.31 -12.40 2.14
N ARG A 60 -0.04 -13.55 2.76
CA ARG A 60 0.00 -13.73 4.23
C ARG A 60 1.34 -13.37 4.87
N ASN A 61 2.45 -13.57 4.15
CA ASN A 61 3.80 -13.23 4.64
C ASN A 61 4.03 -11.71 4.72
N ALA A 62 3.37 -10.93 3.88
CA ALA A 62 3.48 -9.47 3.86
C ALA A 62 2.59 -8.80 4.92
N VAL A 63 1.68 -9.53 5.58
CA VAL A 63 0.77 -8.97 6.59
C VAL A 63 1.51 -8.31 7.77
N GLY A 64 2.69 -8.82 8.12
CA GLY A 64 3.55 -8.21 9.14
C GLY A 64 4.12 -6.84 8.72
N GLU A 65 4.20 -6.59 7.41
CA GLU A 65 4.76 -5.37 6.84
C GLU A 65 3.75 -4.22 6.78
N ILE A 66 2.46 -4.49 7.06
CA ILE A 66 1.43 -3.46 7.19
C ILE A 66 1.79 -2.45 8.30
N ALA A 67 2.49 -2.90 9.35
CA ALA A 67 2.98 -2.03 10.41
C ALA A 67 4.09 -1.06 9.97
N ALA A 68 4.67 -1.27 8.79
CA ALA A 68 5.72 -0.43 8.22
C ALA A 68 5.22 0.55 7.14
N LEU A 69 3.92 0.52 6.80
CA LEU A 69 3.24 1.45 5.89
C LEU A 69 3.04 2.83 6.53
#